data_AF-A0A133ZUJ2-F1
#
_entry.id   AF-A0A133ZUJ2-F1
#
_cell.length_a   1.000
_cell.length_b   1.000
_cell.length_c   1.000
_cell.angle_alpha   90.00
_cell.angle_beta   90.00
_cell.angle_gamma   90.00
#
_symmetry.space_group_name_H-M   'P 1'
#
loop_
_entity.id
_entity.type
_entity.pdbx_description
1 polymer ?
#
loop_
_entity_poly.entity_id
_entity_poly.type
_entity_poly.pdbx_seq_one_letter_code
_entity_poly.pdbx_strand_id
1 'polypeptide(L)'
;MGNKLKLGWILCIIIFFLVLLIYGKHLLKERAKKLEDMRSTEAFDFMDDGWKKYRMMLYAGANMEYTDSKENIRVIETEPVLLDIYDETIDPYILGKTPSLGSFRITEGEETSERIKNFNDNMLHLKIWNNREGRYMTIAENEGLEEFKDINSFEELWEYMNKRN
;
A
#
# COMPACT_ATOMS: atom_id res chain seq x y z
N MET A 1 26.76 -0.85 65.00
CA MET A 1 26.20 0.29 64.23
C MET A 1 24.82 -0.11 63.71
N GLY A 2 23.75 0.24 64.42
CA GLY A 2 22.37 -0.07 64.00
C GLY A 2 21.87 0.98 63.02
N ASN A 3 21.74 0.60 61.75
CA ASN A 3 21.29 1.51 60.69
C ASN A 3 19.76 1.68 60.80
N LYS A 4 19.29 2.63 61.63
CA LYS A 4 17.88 3.04 61.64
C LYS A 4 17.61 3.87 60.39
N LEU A 5 17.26 3.20 59.28
CA LEU A 5 16.64 3.87 58.13
C LEU A 5 15.46 4.70 58.66
N LYS A 6 15.56 6.03 58.59
CA LYS A 6 14.48 6.93 59.00
C LYS A 6 13.26 6.62 58.15
N LEU A 7 12.12 6.31 58.77
CA LEU A 7 10.85 5.96 58.10
C LEU A 7 10.52 6.87 56.91
N GLY A 8 10.82 8.17 57.03
CA GLY A 8 10.64 9.15 55.95
C GLY A 8 11.46 8.89 54.67
N TRP A 9 12.67 8.33 54.76
CA TRP A 9 13.47 7.97 53.58
C TRP A 9 12.87 6.79 52.82
N ILE A 10 12.36 5.80 53.56
CA ILE A 10 11.65 4.66 52.96
C ILE A 10 10.38 5.17 52.25
N LEU A 11 9.65 6.10 52.87
CA LEU A 11 8.47 6.74 52.26
C LEU A 11 8.82 7.50 50.97
N CYS A 12 9.90 8.30 50.96
CA CYS A 12 10.35 9.03 49.77
C CYS A 12 10.72 8.09 48.61
N ILE A 13 11.39 6.97 48.90
CA ILE A 13 11.74 5.95 47.89
C ILE A 13 10.47 5.33 47.30
N ILE A 14 9.48 4.99 48.13
CA ILE A 14 8.20 4.44 47.67
C ILE A 14 7.46 5.44 46.76
N ILE A 15 7.36 6.71 47.18
CA ILE A 15 6.73 7.77 46.38
C ILE A 15 7.45 7.94 45.04
N PHE A 16 8.78 7.92 45.03
CA PHE A 16 9.57 8.01 43.80
C PHE A 16 9.25 6.87 42.83
N PHE A 17 9.18 5.62 43.32
CA PHE A 17 8.78 4.49 42.48
C PHE A 17 7.34 4.60 41.96
N LEU A 18 6.40 5.10 42.77
CA LEU A 18 5.02 5.34 42.32
C LEU A 18 4.95 6.38 41.19
N VAL A 19 5.69 7.49 41.31
CA VAL A 19 5.79 8.50 40.25
C VAL A 19 6.39 7.89 38.97
N LEU A 20 7.43 7.07 39.09
CA LEU A 20 8.02 6.37 37.95
C LEU A 20 7.04 5.40 37.28
N LEU A 21 6.23 4.67 38.05
CA LEU A 21 5.20 3.77 37.49
C LEU A 21 4.12 4.53 36.73
N ILE A 22 3.65 5.66 37.27
CA ILE A 22 2.66 6.52 36.62
C ILE A 22 3.23 7.10 35.32
N TYR A 23 4.44 7.64 35.38
CA TYR A 23 5.14 8.20 34.22
C TYR A 23 5.43 7.13 33.16
N GLY A 24 5.90 5.95 33.58
CA GLY A 24 6.14 4.81 32.69
C GLY A 24 4.87 4.35 31.98
N LYS A 25 3.74 4.26 32.70
CA LYS A 25 2.44 3.94 32.11
C LYS A 25 2.00 4.98 31.07
N HIS A 26 2.20 6.27 31.35
CA HIS A 26 1.90 7.35 30.41
C HIS A 26 2.72 7.21 29.13
N LEU A 27 4.04 7.02 29.26
CA LEU A 27 4.95 6.88 28.13
C LEU A 27 4.64 5.65 27.27
N LEU A 28 4.28 4.51 27.89
CA LEU A 28 3.85 3.31 27.17
C LEU A 28 2.57 3.56 26.37
N LYS A 29 1.61 4.31 26.91
CA LYS A 29 0.37 4.66 26.21
C LYS A 29 0.62 5.53 24.99
N GLU A 30 1.49 6.54 25.09
CA GLU A 30 1.86 7.38 23.95
C GLU A 30 2.57 6.58 22.85
N ARG A 31 3.49 5.69 23.23
CA ARG A 31 4.19 4.81 22.29
C ARG A 31 3.24 3.84 21.59
N ALA A 32 2.29 3.26 22.32
CA ALA A 32 1.28 2.36 21.75
C ALA A 32 0.43 3.10 20.71
N LYS A 33 -0.06 4.31 21.05
CA LYS A 33 -0.82 5.14 20.11
C LYS A 33 -0.01 5.49 18.86
N LYS A 34 1.23 5.94 19.03
CA LYS A 34 2.11 6.25 17.88
C LYS A 34 2.33 5.02 16.98
N LEU A 35 2.48 3.84 17.58
CA LEU A 35 2.66 2.60 16.83
C LEU A 35 1.39 2.21 16.05
N GLU A 36 0.23 2.36 16.66
CA GLU A 36 -1.08 2.16 16.01
C GLU A 36 -1.27 3.14 14.83
N ASP A 37 -0.95 4.42 15.01
CA ASP A 37 -1.04 5.44 13.95
C ASP A 37 -0.10 5.10 12.76
N MET A 38 1.15 4.69 13.04
CA MET A 38 2.11 4.27 12.01
C MET A 38 1.59 3.04 11.24
N ARG A 39 1.11 2.02 11.95
CA ARG A 39 0.56 0.81 11.33
C ARG A 39 -0.69 1.07 10.51
N SER A 40 -1.53 2.00 10.96
CA SER A 40 -2.71 2.42 10.21
C SER A 40 -2.34 3.11 8.90
N THR A 41 -1.25 3.90 8.92
CA THR A 41 -0.70 4.52 7.71
C THR A 41 -0.14 3.46 6.75
N GLU A 42 0.63 2.51 7.26
CA GLU A 42 1.16 1.39 6.45
C GLU A 42 0.04 0.51 5.87
N ALA A 43 -1.04 0.28 6.63
CA ALA A 43 -2.22 -0.43 6.13
C ALA A 43 -2.91 0.32 4.98
N PHE A 44 -2.98 1.65 5.05
CA PHE A 44 -3.50 2.46 3.95
C PHE A 44 -2.62 2.35 2.70
N ASP A 45 -1.30 2.47 2.84
CA ASP A 45 -0.36 2.32 1.71
C ASP A 45 -0.43 0.92 1.09
N PHE A 46 -0.60 -0.12 1.92
CA PHE A 46 -0.82 -1.49 1.48
C PHE A 46 -2.11 -1.66 0.67
N MET A 47 -3.22 -1.06 1.11
CA MET A 47 -4.47 -1.06 0.35
C MET A 47 -4.32 -0.33 -0.99
N ASP A 48 -3.67 0.83 -1.00
CA ASP A 48 -3.42 1.60 -2.22
C ASP A 48 -2.58 0.79 -3.22
N ASP A 49 -1.52 0.13 -2.74
CA ASP A 49 -0.68 -0.75 -3.55
C ASP A 49 -1.46 -1.94 -4.14
N GLY A 50 -2.25 -2.63 -3.31
CA GLY A 50 -3.08 -3.75 -3.76
C GLY A 50 -4.10 -3.32 -4.81
N TRP A 51 -4.78 -2.19 -4.60
CA TRP A 51 -5.74 -1.66 -5.57
C TRP A 51 -5.10 -1.22 -6.89
N LYS A 52 -3.92 -0.61 -6.84
CA LYS A 52 -3.17 -0.22 -8.06
C LYS A 52 -2.81 -1.45 -8.88
N LYS A 53 -2.25 -2.48 -8.23
CA LYS A 53 -1.90 -3.74 -8.90
C LYS A 53 -3.15 -4.47 -9.41
N TYR A 54 -4.24 -4.50 -8.65
CA TYR A 54 -5.49 -5.12 -9.10
C TYR A 54 -6.08 -4.44 -10.34
N ARG A 55 -6.08 -3.10 -10.41
CA ARG A 55 -6.48 -2.40 -11.65
C ARG A 55 -5.58 -2.75 -12.82
N MET A 56 -4.28 -2.84 -12.58
CA MET A 56 -3.32 -3.20 -13.62
C MET A 56 -3.50 -4.65 -14.10
N MET A 57 -3.80 -5.57 -13.19
CA MET A 57 -4.20 -6.94 -13.51
C MET A 57 -5.36 -6.94 -14.52
N LEU A 58 -6.42 -6.17 -14.25
CA LEU A 58 -7.58 -6.07 -15.13
C LEU A 58 -7.28 -5.42 -16.49
N TYR A 59 -6.48 -4.35 -16.51
CA TYR A 59 -6.18 -3.62 -17.76
C TYR A 59 -5.17 -4.34 -18.64
N ALA A 60 -4.07 -4.79 -18.04
CA ALA A 60 -2.96 -5.43 -18.73
C ALA A 60 -3.12 -6.95 -18.81
N GLY A 61 -4.23 -7.53 -18.34
CA GLY A 61 -4.43 -8.99 -18.32
C GLY A 61 -3.29 -9.72 -17.61
N ALA A 62 -2.74 -9.08 -16.58
CA ALA A 62 -1.63 -9.58 -15.78
C ALA A 62 -2.16 -10.51 -14.68
N ASN A 63 -1.29 -11.27 -14.05
CA ASN A 63 -1.61 -12.09 -12.87
C ASN A 63 -1.24 -11.35 -11.60
N MET A 64 -2.09 -11.45 -10.57
CA MET A 64 -1.83 -10.85 -9.25
C MET A 64 -1.84 -11.92 -8.16
N GLU A 65 -0.85 -11.82 -7.27
CA GLU A 65 -0.68 -12.72 -6.13
C GLU A 65 -0.47 -11.91 -4.85
N TYR A 66 -0.95 -12.45 -3.73
CA TYR A 66 -0.65 -11.97 -2.39
C TYR A 66 0.16 -13.02 -1.64
N THR A 67 1.25 -12.60 -1.02
CA THR A 67 2.06 -13.43 -0.11
C THR A 67 1.87 -12.94 1.32
N ASP A 68 1.40 -13.82 2.20
CA ASP A 68 1.15 -13.48 3.60
C ASP A 68 2.44 -13.46 4.45
N SER A 69 2.31 -13.06 5.73
CA SER A 69 3.43 -13.03 6.69
C SER A 69 4.08 -14.41 6.98
N LYS A 70 3.45 -15.50 6.54
CA LYS A 70 3.91 -16.89 6.69
C LYS A 70 4.33 -17.50 5.34
N GLU A 71 4.51 -16.67 4.31
CA GLU A 71 4.88 -17.07 2.96
C GLU A 71 3.83 -17.90 2.22
N ASN A 72 2.56 -17.90 2.66
CA ASN A 72 1.47 -18.50 1.89
C ASN A 72 1.05 -17.57 0.76
N ILE A 73 0.91 -18.14 -0.44
CA ILE A 73 0.55 -17.40 -1.65
C ILE A 73 -0.93 -17.62 -1.97
N ARG A 74 -1.63 -16.53 -2.28
CA ARG A 74 -3.01 -16.52 -2.78
C ARG A 74 -3.08 -15.79 -4.11
N VAL A 75 -3.64 -16.45 -5.13
CA VAL A 75 -3.94 -15.82 -6.41
C VAL A 75 -5.17 -14.93 -6.24
N ILE A 76 -5.10 -13.72 -6.78
CA ILE A 76 -6.19 -12.76 -6.75
C ILE A 76 -6.75 -12.66 -8.17
N GLU A 77 -7.96 -13.18 -8.36
CA GLU A 77 -8.63 -13.15 -9.68
C GLU A 77 -9.77 -12.13 -9.71
N THR A 78 -10.30 -11.76 -8.54
CA THR A 78 -11.48 -10.92 -8.41
C THR A 78 -11.38 -9.96 -7.23
N GLU A 79 -12.13 -8.87 -7.30
CA GLU A 79 -12.21 -7.85 -6.26
C GLU A 79 -12.64 -8.40 -4.90
N PRO A 80 -13.64 -9.30 -4.79
CA PRO A 80 -13.97 -9.93 -3.51
C PRO A 80 -12.78 -10.63 -2.86
N VAL A 81 -11.94 -11.33 -3.62
CA VAL A 81 -10.74 -12.00 -3.09
C VAL A 81 -9.72 -10.98 -2.55
N LEU A 82 -9.58 -9.82 -3.20
CA LEU A 82 -8.74 -8.73 -2.71
C LEU A 82 -9.28 -8.14 -1.40
N LEU A 83 -10.60 -7.91 -1.32
CA LEU A 83 -11.26 -7.39 -0.13
C LEU A 83 -11.15 -8.35 1.05
N ASP A 84 -11.33 -9.65 0.83
CA ASP A 84 -11.14 -10.69 1.85
C ASP A 84 -9.72 -10.64 2.41
N ILE A 85 -8.70 -10.43 1.57
CA ILE A 85 -7.32 -10.25 2.03
C ILE A 85 -7.19 -9.03 2.94
N TYR A 86 -7.79 -7.89 2.59
CA TYR A 86 -7.73 -6.69 3.44
C TYR A 86 -8.37 -6.92 4.80
N ASP A 87 -9.57 -7.49 4.84
CA ASP A 87 -10.30 -7.74 6.08
C ASP A 87 -9.55 -8.71 7.00
N GLU A 88 -8.90 -9.73 6.43
CA GLU A 88 -8.13 -10.72 7.20
C GLU A 88 -6.78 -10.20 7.70
N THR A 89 -6.17 -9.21 7.03
CA THR A 89 -4.76 -8.85 7.25
C THR A 89 -4.60 -7.55 8.03
N ILE A 90 -5.43 -6.55 7.75
CA ILE A 90 -5.26 -5.19 8.27
C ILE A 90 -5.53 -5.12 9.76
N ASP A 91 -6.67 -5.65 10.22
CA ASP A 91 -7.07 -5.59 11.62
C ASP A 91 -6.06 -6.31 12.55
N PRO A 92 -5.63 -7.55 12.25
CA PRO A 92 -4.58 -8.20 13.03
C PRO A 92 -3.26 -7.43 13.03
N TYR A 93 -2.90 -6.78 11.92
CA TYR A 93 -1.67 -6.01 11.83
C TYR A 93 -1.69 -4.76 12.70
N ILE A 94 -2.73 -3.93 12.57
CA ILE A 94 -2.91 -2.69 13.37
C ILE A 94 -2.90 -3.03 14.87
N LEU A 95 -3.60 -4.09 15.26
CA LEU A 95 -3.64 -4.58 16.64
C LEU A 95 -2.34 -5.26 17.10
N GLY A 96 -1.37 -5.45 16.22
CA GLY A 96 -0.07 -6.07 16.53
C GLY A 96 -0.08 -7.57 16.76
N LYS A 97 -1.10 -8.25 16.25
CA LYS A 97 -1.22 -9.72 16.28
C LYS A 97 -0.37 -10.36 15.18
N THR A 98 -0.12 -9.65 14.08
CA THR A 98 0.79 -10.08 13.00
C THR A 98 1.98 -9.13 12.87
N PRO A 99 3.16 -9.63 12.46
CA PRO A 99 4.36 -8.80 12.32
C PRO A 99 4.40 -8.01 11.01
N SER A 100 3.63 -8.40 9.99
CA SER A 100 3.59 -7.75 8.68
C SER A 100 2.23 -7.93 7.99
N LEU A 101 1.94 -7.06 7.02
CA LEU A 101 0.75 -7.13 6.15
C LEU A 101 0.91 -8.14 5.01
N GLY A 102 2.13 -8.61 4.74
CA GLY A 102 2.45 -9.38 3.52
C GLY A 102 2.80 -8.45 2.36
N SER A 103 2.69 -8.95 1.12
CA SER A 103 2.97 -8.16 -0.08
C SER A 103 2.18 -8.65 -1.28
N PHE A 104 1.91 -7.73 -2.21
CA PHE A 104 1.33 -8.03 -3.50
C PHE A 104 2.40 -8.10 -4.58
N ARG A 105 2.26 -9.07 -5.49
CA ARG A 105 3.08 -9.22 -6.68
C ARG A 105 2.19 -9.22 -7.91
N ILE A 106 2.65 -8.55 -8.97
CA ILE A 106 2.04 -8.60 -10.29
C ILE A 106 3.05 -9.19 -11.28
N THR A 107 2.56 -10.01 -12.21
CA THR A 107 3.38 -10.65 -13.25
C THR A 107 2.59 -10.70 -14.55
N GLU A 108 3.28 -10.84 -15.68
CA GLU A 108 2.60 -10.98 -16.97
C GLU A 108 1.70 -12.22 -16.98
N GLY A 109 0.47 -12.05 -17.48
CA GLY A 109 -0.50 -13.10 -17.68
C GLY A 109 -0.59 -13.51 -19.15
N GLU A 110 -1.49 -14.45 -19.44
CA GLU A 110 -1.67 -15.00 -20.78
C GLU A 110 -2.07 -13.92 -21.80
N GLU A 111 -2.89 -12.97 -21.38
CA GLU A 111 -3.42 -11.90 -22.24
C GLU A 111 -2.52 -10.65 -22.30
N THR A 112 -1.42 -10.59 -21.54
CA THR A 112 -0.66 -9.35 -21.37
C THR A 112 -0.06 -8.84 -22.68
N SER A 113 0.54 -9.71 -23.48
CA SER A 113 1.12 -9.31 -24.76
C SER A 113 0.07 -8.76 -25.73
N GLU A 114 -1.09 -9.40 -25.82
CA GLU A 114 -2.18 -8.96 -26.69
C GLU A 114 -2.74 -7.60 -26.24
N ARG A 115 -2.92 -7.40 -24.93
CA ARG A 115 -3.43 -6.15 -24.38
C ARG A 115 -2.46 -4.99 -24.56
N ILE A 116 -1.14 -5.23 -24.43
CA ILE A 116 -0.11 -4.22 -24.75
C ILE A 116 -0.19 -3.83 -26.23
N LYS A 117 -0.32 -4.81 -27.13
CA LYS A 117 -0.45 -4.52 -28.57
C LYS A 117 -1.69 -3.67 -28.85
N ASN A 118 -2.85 -4.05 -28.29
CA ASN A 118 -4.08 -3.28 -28.44
C ASN A 118 -3.97 -1.87 -27.84
N PHE A 119 -3.24 -1.72 -26.74
CA PHE A 119 -2.95 -0.41 -26.16
C PHE A 119 -2.12 0.47 -27.10
N ASN A 120 -1.02 -0.06 -27.66
CA ASN A 120 -0.19 0.66 -28.63
C ASN A 120 -0.99 1.08 -29.86
N ASP A 121 -1.73 0.14 -30.46
CA ASP A 121 -2.58 0.40 -31.63
C ASP A 121 -3.59 1.52 -31.33
N ASN A 122 -4.22 1.48 -30.15
CA ASN A 122 -5.17 2.51 -29.72
C ASN A 122 -4.51 3.88 -29.54
N MET A 123 -3.36 3.93 -28.86
CA MET A 123 -2.65 5.20 -28.61
C MET A 123 -2.13 5.85 -29.90
N LEU A 124 -1.73 5.03 -30.88
CA LEU A 124 -1.25 5.52 -32.18
C LEU A 124 -2.38 5.93 -33.13
N HIS A 125 -3.53 5.26 -33.08
CA HIS A 125 -4.54 5.36 -34.14
C HIS A 125 -5.86 5.99 -33.71
N LEU A 126 -6.26 5.86 -32.44
CA LEU A 126 -7.49 6.50 -31.97
C LEU A 126 -7.30 8.00 -31.85
N LYS A 127 -8.31 8.73 -32.35
CA LYS A 127 -8.37 10.18 -32.25
C LYS A 127 -9.69 10.61 -31.64
N ILE A 128 -9.60 11.57 -30.73
CA ILE A 128 -10.75 12.15 -30.02
C ILE A 128 -11.00 13.54 -30.60
N TRP A 129 -12.28 13.87 -30.81
CA TRP A 129 -12.65 15.22 -31.24
C TRP A 129 -12.43 16.21 -30.09
N ASN A 130 -11.50 17.14 -30.26
CA ASN A 130 -11.25 18.19 -29.29
C ASN A 130 -12.06 19.44 -29.65
N ASN A 131 -13.05 19.76 -28.81
CA ASN A 131 -13.93 20.92 -29.04
C ASN A 131 -13.23 22.27 -28.93
N ARG A 132 -12.11 22.37 -28.18
CA ARG A 132 -11.39 23.63 -28.00
C ARG A 132 -10.57 23.99 -29.22
N GLU A 133 -9.88 23.00 -29.80
CA GLU A 133 -9.05 23.17 -31.00
C GLU A 133 -9.84 22.97 -32.31
N GLY A 134 -11.04 22.41 -32.24
CA GLY A 134 -11.89 22.16 -33.41
C GLY A 134 -11.31 21.12 -34.37
N ARG A 135 -10.54 20.14 -33.86
CA ARG A 135 -9.92 19.08 -34.66
C ARG A 135 -9.84 17.76 -33.88
N TYR A 136 -9.63 16.68 -34.61
CA TYR A 136 -9.26 15.38 -34.03
C TYR A 136 -7.80 15.41 -33.55
N MET A 137 -7.58 14.95 -32.32
CA MET A 137 -6.26 14.82 -31.67
C MET A 137 -6.05 13.38 -31.23
N THR A 138 -4.80 12.93 -31.16
CA THR A 138 -4.49 11.63 -30.52
C THR A 138 -4.80 11.68 -29.03
N ILE A 139 -4.89 10.51 -28.39
CA ILE A 139 -5.10 10.44 -26.94
C ILE A 139 -3.97 11.18 -26.20
N ALA A 140 -2.71 10.93 -26.58
CA ALA A 140 -1.57 11.59 -25.97
C ALA A 140 -1.62 13.12 -26.10
N GLU A 141 -1.92 13.64 -27.30
CA GLU A 141 -2.08 15.08 -27.52
C GLU A 141 -3.20 15.69 -26.65
N ASN A 142 -4.34 15.01 -26.56
CA ASN A 142 -5.50 15.51 -25.82
C ASN A 142 -5.27 15.52 -24.30
N GLU A 143 -4.54 14.53 -23.79
CA GLU A 143 -4.15 14.43 -22.37
C GLU A 143 -2.92 15.29 -22.03
N GLY A 144 -2.37 16.03 -23.00
CA GLY A 144 -1.18 16.86 -22.81
C GLY A 144 0.10 16.06 -22.53
N LEU A 145 0.14 14.80 -22.95
CA LEU A 145 1.27 13.90 -22.82
C LEU A 145 2.28 14.13 -23.96
N GLU A 146 3.53 13.73 -23.71
CA GLU A 146 4.52 13.62 -24.79
C GLU A 146 4.03 12.68 -25.90
N GLU A 147 4.58 12.85 -27.11
CA GLU A 147 4.27 11.97 -28.24
C GLU A 147 4.45 10.51 -27.85
N PHE A 148 3.40 9.72 -28.08
CA PHE A 148 3.34 8.33 -27.70
C PHE A 148 4.42 7.51 -28.43
N LYS A 149 5.02 6.56 -27.70
CA LYS A 149 5.94 5.57 -28.24
C LYS A 149 5.47 4.19 -27.84
N ASP A 150 5.68 3.22 -28.73
CA ASP A 150 5.28 1.84 -28.49
C ASP A 150 5.88 1.27 -27.21
N ILE A 151 5.02 0.59 -26.46
CA ILE A 151 5.33 -0.12 -25.23
C ILE A 151 5.59 -1.58 -25.55
N ASN A 152 6.71 -2.12 -25.08
CA ASN A 152 7.19 -3.47 -25.42
C ASN A 152 7.18 -4.45 -24.23
N SER A 153 6.88 -3.97 -23.03
CA SER A 153 6.84 -4.79 -21.82
C SER A 153 5.78 -4.31 -20.83
N PHE A 154 5.39 -5.19 -19.92
CA PHE A 154 4.52 -4.81 -18.82
C PHE A 154 5.11 -3.71 -17.94
N GLU A 155 6.44 -3.71 -17.72
CA GLU A 155 7.11 -2.67 -16.92
C GLU A 155 7.00 -1.30 -17.59
N GLU A 156 7.23 -1.24 -18.91
CA GLU A 156 7.04 0.01 -19.67
C GLU A 156 5.57 0.48 -19.61
N LEU A 157 4.59 -0.45 -19.69
CA LEU A 157 3.18 -0.12 -19.52
C LEU A 157 2.89 0.44 -18.13
N TRP A 158 3.45 -0.20 -17.10
CA TRP A 158 3.30 0.22 -15.71
C TRP A 158 3.89 1.61 -15.47
N GLU A 159 5.11 1.85 -15.96
CA GLU A 159 5.74 3.17 -15.89
C GLU A 159 4.91 4.22 -16.62
N TYR A 160 4.46 3.92 -17.85
CA TYR A 160 3.64 4.84 -18.65
C TYR A 160 2.33 5.21 -17.94
N MET A 161 1.59 4.22 -17.43
CA MET A 161 0.31 4.44 -16.75
C MET A 161 0.45 5.15 -15.40
N ASN A 162 1.62 5.06 -14.77
CA ASN A 162 1.90 5.70 -13.48
C ASN A 162 2.73 6.99 -13.61
N LYS A 163 3.05 7.44 -14.84
CA LYS A 163 3.61 8.77 -15.05
C LYS A 163 2.63 9.80 -14.51
N ARG A 164 3.09 10.60 -13.54
CA ARG A 164 2.34 11.77 -13.08
C ARG A 164 2.58 12.91 -14.05
N ASN A 165 1.50 13.55 -14.47
CA ASN A 165 1.54 14.91 -15.03
C ASN A 165 1.65 15.94 -13.89
#